data_AF-A0A921AWM8-F1
#
_entry.id   AF-A0A921AWM8-F1
#
_cell.length_a   1.000
_cell.length_b   1.000
_cell.length_c   1.000
_cell.angle_alpha   90.00
_cell.angle_beta   90.00
_cell.angle_gamma   90.00
#
_symmetry.space_group_name_H-M   'P 1'
#
loop_
_entity.id
_entity.type
_entity.pdbx_description
1 polymer ?
#
loop_
_entity_poly.entity_id
_entity_poly.type
_entity_poly.pdbx_seq_one_letter_code
_entity_poly.pdbx_strand_id
1 'polypeptide(L)' 'MTYTWCELEELLLEDMASGGFGKVQSYSVSTAGGSRNFSYRTLSELKDLLAYVQSRCAMERGKVPYVGRTCAGSAGRA' A
#
# COMPACT_ATOMS: atom_id res chain seq x y z
N MET A 1 -17.39 -4.61 -1.33
CA MET A 1 -16.74 -4.13 -2.57
C MET A 1 -15.28 -4.48 -2.50
N THR A 2 -14.70 -4.97 -3.58
CA THR A 2 -13.27 -5.26 -3.69
C THR A 2 -12.62 -4.20 -4.56
N TYR A 3 -11.59 -3.55 -4.03
CA TYR A 3 -10.86 -2.48 -4.71
C TYR A 3 -9.54 -3.02 -5.25
N THR A 4 -9.01 -2.39 -6.29
CA THR A 4 -7.60 -2.50 -6.69
C THR A 4 -6.70 -1.67 -5.77
N TRP A 5 -5.38 -1.86 -5.80
CA TRP A 5 -4.48 -1.09 -4.91
C TRP A 5 -4.55 0.41 -5.19
N CYS A 6 -4.65 0.81 -6.46
CA CYS A 6 -4.71 2.23 -6.81
C CYS A 6 -6.06 2.88 -6.47
N GLU A 7 -7.18 2.16 -6.61
CA GLU A 7 -8.49 2.67 -6.15
C GLU A 7 -8.51 2.86 -4.62
N LEU A 8 -7.86 1.96 -3.88
CA LEU A 8 -7.73 2.12 -2.43
C LEU A 8 -6.89 3.35 -2.07
N GLU A 9 -5.85 3.66 -2.85
CA GLU A 9 -5.04 4.87 -2.63
C GLU A 9 -5.88 6.14 -2.72
N GLU A 10 -6.70 6.27 -3.76
CA GLU A 10 -7.55 7.45 -3.96
C GLU A 10 -8.57 7.62 -2.82
N LEU A 11 -9.20 6.53 -2.38
CA LEU A 11 -10.12 6.55 -1.23
C LEU A 11 -9.42 7.00 0.06
N LEU A 12 -8.22 6.47 0.34
CA LEU A 12 -7.46 6.84 1.53
C LEU A 12 -6.98 8.30 1.49
N LEU A 13 -6.67 8.83 0.30
CA LEU A 13 -6.36 10.24 0.10
C LEU A 13 -7.58 11.14 0.31
N GLU A 14 -8.74 10.75 -0.19
CA GLU A 14 -10.01 11.45 0.07
C GLU A 14 -10.36 11.44 1.56
N ASP A 15 -10.20 10.30 2.25
CA ASP A 15 -10.39 10.21 3.70
C ASP A 15 -9.40 11.11 4.46
N MET A 16 -8.16 11.24 3.98
CA MET A 16 -7.20 12.21 4.50
C MET A 16 -7.62 13.66 4.31
N ALA A 17 -8.12 14.01 3.13
CA ALA A 17 -8.54 15.37 2.82
C ALA A 17 -9.84 15.75 3.54
N SER A 18 -10.75 14.80 3.72
CA SER A 18 -12.06 14.98 4.36
C SER A 18 -11.97 15.16 5.88
N GLY A 19 -10.84 14.81 6.51
CA GLY A 19 -10.68 14.90 7.96
C GLY A 19 -11.54 13.89 8.73
N GLY A 20 -12.10 12.89 8.04
CA GLY A 20 -13.02 11.87 8.54
C GLY A 20 -12.36 10.75 9.36
N PHE A 21 -11.24 11.05 10.03
CA PHE A 21 -10.49 10.10 10.85
C PHE A 21 -11.29 9.76 12.12
N GLY A 22 -12.09 8.70 12.07
CA GLY A 22 -12.92 8.29 13.20
C GLY A 22 -14.02 7.30 12.85
N LYS A 23 -14.34 7.13 11.56
CA LYS A 23 -15.16 6.01 11.11
C LYS A 23 -14.27 4.80 10.89
N VAL A 24 -14.57 3.68 11.54
CA VAL A 24 -13.95 2.38 11.25
C VAL A 24 -14.37 1.99 9.85
N GLN A 25 -13.52 2.29 8.86
CA GLN A 25 -13.73 1.88 7.49
C GLN A 25 -12.94 0.59 7.23
N SER A 26 -13.61 -0.40 6.67
CA SER A 26 -13.00 -1.67 6.27
C SER A 26 -12.94 -1.72 4.76
N TYR A 27 -11.74 -1.82 4.21
CA TYR A 27 -11.50 -1.91 2.77
C TYR A 27 -11.00 -3.31 2.44
N SER A 28 -11.52 -3.88 1.37
CA SER A 28 -11.04 -5.17 0.84
C SER A 28 -10.34 -4.93 -0.48
N VAL A 29 -9.07 -5.31 -0.58
CA VAL A 29 -8.28 -5.27 -1.82
C VAL A 29 -8.24 -6.66 -2.43
N SER A 30 -8.63 -6.77 -3.70
CA SER A 30 -8.43 -8.01 -4.46
C SER A 30 -7.07 -7.99 -5.14
N THR A 31 -6.25 -9.00 -4.86
CA THR A 31 -4.92 -9.17 -5.45
C THR A 31 -4.83 -10.48 -6.20
N ALA A 32 -3.86 -10.60 -7.12
CA ALA A 32 -3.66 -11.79 -7.96
C ALA A 32 -3.41 -13.11 -7.20
N GLY A 33 -3.30 -13.09 -5.86
CA GLY A 33 -3.18 -14.27 -4.99
C GLY A 33 -4.20 -14.34 -3.86
N GLY A 34 -5.21 -13.46 -3.82
CA GLY A 34 -6.25 -13.46 -2.79
C GLY A 34 -6.78 -12.08 -2.43
N SER A 35 -7.79 -12.03 -1.57
CA SER A 35 -8.33 -10.80 -1.00
C SER A 35 -7.66 -10.46 0.34
N ARG A 36 -7.37 -9.17 0.55
CA ARG A 36 -6.79 -8.65 1.78
C ARG A 36 -7.68 -7.56 2.34
N ASN A 37 -8.00 -7.67 3.62
CA ASN A 37 -8.82 -6.68 4.31
C ASN A 37 -7.95 -5.76 5.16
N PHE A 38 -8.23 -4.46 5.08
CA PHE A 38 -7.55 -3.41 5.81
C PHE A 38 -8.57 -2.58 6.58
N SER A 39 -8.21 -2.21 7.79
CA SER A 39 -8.99 -1.30 8.62
C SER A 39 -8.03 -0.45 9.43
N TYR A 40 -8.36 0.83 9.58
CA TYR A 40 -7.62 1.79 10.39
C TYR A 40 -8.55 2.42 11.42
N ARG A 41 -8.01 2.76 12.59
CA ARG A 41 -8.73 3.49 13.65
C ARG A 41 -8.13 4.86 13.91
N THR A 42 -6.84 5.02 13.65
CA THR A 42 -6.10 6.26 13.94
C THR A 42 -5.48 6.86 12.68
N LEU A 43 -5.18 8.15 12.75
CA LEU A 43 -4.53 8.89 11.67
C LEU A 43 -3.13 8.34 11.36
N SER A 44 -2.41 7.84 12.38
CA SER A 44 -1.12 7.19 12.20
C SER A 44 -1.25 5.89 11.40
N GLU A 45 -2.20 5.04 11.76
CA GLU A 45 -2.47 3.80 11.02
C GLU A 45 -2.90 4.09 9.58
N LEU A 46 -3.68 5.14 9.34
CA LEU A 46 -4.04 5.56 8.00
C LEU A 46 -2.80 5.93 7.17
N LYS A 47 -1.87 6.69 7.74
CA LYS A 47 -0.63 7.08 7.05
C LYS A 47 0.24 5.88 6.70
N ASP A 48 0.41 4.95 7.65
CA ASP A 48 1.12 3.68 7.42
C ASP A 48 0.45 2.85 6.33
N LEU A 49 -0.88 2.75 6.38
CA LEU A 49 -1.67 2.03 5.38
C LEU A 49 -1.52 2.67 3.99
N LEU A 50 -1.60 4.00 3.90
CA LEU A 50 -1.44 4.73 2.66
C LEU A 50 -0.06 4.52 2.05
N ALA A 51 1.02 4.63 2.84
CA ALA A 51 2.38 4.37 2.38
C ALA A 51 2.53 2.92 1.85
N TYR A 52 1.91 1.96 2.53
CA TYR A 52 1.89 0.56 2.09
C TYR A 52 1.15 0.37 0.76
N VAL A 53 -0.04 0.95 0.64
CA VAL A 53 -0.88 0.88 -0.56
C VAL A 53 -0.21 1.57 -1.74
N GLN A 54 0.44 2.71 -1.53
CA GLN A 54 1.22 3.41 -2.56
C GLN A 54 2.37 2.55 -3.09
N SER A 55 3.11 1.88 -2.20
CA SER A 55 4.17 0.96 -2.60
C SER A 55 3.63 -0.20 -3.45
N ARG A 56 2.43 -0.71 -3.11
CA ARG A 56 1.77 -1.78 -3.87
C ARG A 56 1.19 -1.31 -5.21
N CYS A 57 0.54 -0.14 -5.26
CA CYS A 57 0.06 0.46 -6.51
C CYS A 57 1.24 0.78 -7.45
N ALA A 58 2.38 1.22 -6.91
CA ALA A 58 3.61 1.42 -7.68
C ALA A 58 4.12 0.09 -8.28
N MET A 59 4.15 -1.00 -7.49
CA MET A 59 4.49 -2.34 -7.99
C MET A 59 3.51 -2.84 -9.07
N GLU A 60 2.18 -2.66 -8.90
CA GLU A 60 1.17 -3.03 -9.91
C GLU A 60 1.31 -2.24 -11.21
N ARG A 61 1.61 -0.94 -11.13
CA ARG A 61 1.87 -0.09 -12.30
C ARG A 61 3.20 -0.39 -13.01
N GLY A 62 3.97 -1.38 -12.52
CA GLY A 62 5.31 -1.66 -13.04
C GLY A 62 6.34 -0.58 -12.73
N LYS A 63 5.98 0.43 -11.91
CA LYS A 63 6.91 1.39 -11.32
C LYS A 63 7.49 0.74 -10.06
N VAL A 64 8.43 -0.19 -10.27
CA VAL A 64 9.29 -0.67 -9.19
C VAL A 64 9.89 0.57 -8.50
N PRO A 65 9.64 0.83 -7.21
CA PRO A 65 10.43 1.83 -6.51
C PRO A 65 11.86 1.31 -6.54
N TYR A 66 12.69 1.96 -7.34
CA TYR A 66 14.10 1.65 -7.47
C TYR A 66 14.77 2.01 -6.15
N VAL A 67 14.66 1.14 -5.15
CA VAL A 67 15.46 1.21 -3.93
C VAL A 67 16.83 0.69 -4.34
N GLY A 68 17.66 1.61 -4.81
CA GLY A 68 19.06 1.33 -5.06
C GLY A 68 19.70 0.79 -3.77
N ARG A 69 20.37 -0.36 -3.92
CA ARG A 69 21.43 -0.92 -3.08
C ARG A 69 21.02 -1.65 -1.80
N THR A 70 21.13 -2.98 -1.88
CA THR A 70 22.23 -3.64 -1.15
C THR A 70 23.39 -3.85 -2.13
N CYS A 71 24.53 -3.24 -1.82
CA CYS A 71 25.78 -3.38 -2.56
C CYS A 71 26.54 -4.63 -2.09
N ALA A 72 27.36 -5.13 -3.02
CA ALA A 72 28.72 -5.63 -2.83
C ALA A 72 28.93 -6.96 -2.11
N GLY A 73 29.52 -7.90 -2.85
CA GLY A 73 30.14 -9.10 -2.31
C GLY A 73 30.50 -10.13 -3.37
N SER A 74 31.42 -9.80 -4.28
CA SER A 74 32.16 -10.77 -5.08
C SER A 74 32.69 -11.89 -4.19
N ALA A 75 32.45 -13.16 -4.52
CA ALA A 75 33.37 -14.27 -4.30
C ALA A 75 32.76 -15.56 -4.85
N GLY A 76 33.42 -16.18 -5.82
CA GLY A 76 33.02 -17.46 -6.39
C GLY A 76 33.17 -18.63 -5.43
N ARG A 77 32.73 -19.79 -5.93
CA ARG A 77 33.19 -21.15 -5.60
C ARG A 77 32.50 -22.05 -6.64
N ALA A 78 33.24 -22.50 -7.65
CA ALA A 78 34.18 -23.64 -7.65
C ALA A 78 33.46 -24.84 -8.27
#